data_AF-A0AB39IK36-F1
#
_entry.id   AF-A0AB39IK36-F1
#
_cell.length_a   1.000
_cell.length_b   1.000
_cell.length_c   1.000
_cell.angle_alpha   90.00
_cell.angle_beta   90.00
_cell.angle_gamma   90.00
#
_symmetry.space_group_name_H-M   'P 1'
#
loop_
_entity.id
_entity.type
_entity.pdbx_description
1 polymer ?
#
loop_
_entity_poly.entity_id
_entity_poly.type
_entity_poly.pdbx_seq_one_letter_code
_entity_poly.pdbx_strand_id
1 'polypeptide(L)'
;MSQAVSFVRNAEELAKQEMDQIDPSLSGRFAILIKFLSQFPENCSNPRSNIIKENFGQEVHIRYLAENFHSSRIPRKPSPPTTVPDEVVSLVLNVSFDINKNDLARIKEEHRLSMGAENIVGDLLERYLAEKLEPSGWIWCSGTIVKAVDFIHYNSNTGDWKLLQVKNRDNTENSSSSKIRDNTPIIKWFRTFSQRDATNWEAFPDEVSNKDLNETDFQNFVKNYLNALR
;
A
#
# COMPACT_ATOMS: atom_id res chain seq x y z
N MET A 1 -5.94 28.45 16.06
CA MET A 1 -7.03 27.68 15.41
C MET A 1 -6.49 27.20 14.09
N SER A 2 -6.19 25.91 13.94
CA SER A 2 -5.82 25.35 12.64
C SER A 2 -7.01 25.49 11.69
N GLN A 3 -6.81 26.03 10.48
CA GLN A 3 -7.85 26.00 9.46
C GLN A 3 -8.35 24.56 9.31
N ALA A 4 -9.68 24.39 9.35
CA ALA A 4 -10.29 23.08 9.13
C ALA A 4 -9.93 22.61 7.73
N VAL A 5 -9.11 21.57 7.66
CA VAL A 5 -8.68 20.94 6.42
C VAL A 5 -9.92 20.30 5.78
N SER A 6 -10.31 20.76 4.60
CA SER A 6 -11.56 20.31 3.94
C SER A 6 -11.41 20.26 2.42
N PHE A 7 -12.17 19.37 1.79
CA PHE A 7 -12.25 19.25 0.33
C PHE A 7 -13.32 20.21 -0.22
N VAL A 8 -13.15 20.62 -1.49
CA VAL A 8 -14.16 21.42 -2.20
C VAL A 8 -15.50 20.69 -2.29
N ARG A 9 -16.61 21.42 -2.33
CA ARG A 9 -17.97 20.84 -2.28
C ARG A 9 -18.26 19.86 -3.41
N ASN A 10 -17.68 20.09 -4.59
CA ASN A 10 -17.82 19.26 -5.79
C ASN A 10 -16.63 18.30 -5.99
N ALA A 11 -15.90 17.95 -4.91
CA ALA A 11 -14.67 17.16 -5.03
C ALA A 11 -14.86 15.80 -5.71
N GLU A 12 -16.00 15.12 -5.50
CA GLU A 12 -16.29 13.83 -6.14
C GLU A 12 -16.44 13.96 -7.67
N GLU A 13 -17.19 14.95 -8.13
CA GLU A 13 -17.36 15.26 -9.55
C GLU A 13 -16.02 15.66 -10.19
N LEU A 14 -15.28 16.53 -9.51
CA LEU A 14 -13.97 16.99 -9.97
C LEU A 14 -12.96 15.82 -10.04
N ALA A 15 -12.96 14.94 -9.05
CA ALA A 15 -12.12 13.74 -9.05
C ALA A 15 -12.43 12.84 -10.23
N LYS A 16 -13.71 12.65 -10.56
CA LYS A 16 -14.11 11.89 -11.73
C LYS A 16 -13.57 12.54 -13.02
N GLN A 17 -13.71 13.86 -13.16
CA GLN A 17 -13.25 14.61 -14.34
C GLN A 17 -11.73 14.56 -14.50
N GLU A 18 -10.97 14.72 -13.42
CA GLU A 18 -9.50 14.62 -13.43
C GLU A 18 -9.06 13.19 -13.81
N MET A 19 -9.68 12.17 -13.22
CA MET A 19 -9.33 10.78 -13.53
C MET A 19 -9.78 10.37 -14.93
N ASP A 20 -10.88 10.90 -15.47
CA ASP A 20 -11.29 10.64 -16.86
C ASP A 20 -10.23 11.13 -17.87
N GLN A 21 -9.44 12.15 -17.52
CA GLN A 21 -8.34 12.64 -18.36
C GLN A 21 -7.07 11.77 -18.26
N ILE A 22 -6.93 10.97 -17.19
CA ILE A 22 -5.75 10.15 -16.91
C ILE A 22 -6.02 8.69 -17.29
N ASP A 23 -7.06 8.10 -16.69
CA ASP A 23 -7.49 6.72 -16.90
C ASP A 23 -9.00 6.57 -16.58
N PRO A 24 -9.87 6.63 -17.60
CA PRO A 24 -11.32 6.51 -17.44
C PRO A 24 -11.78 5.24 -16.71
N SER A 25 -10.98 4.17 -16.73
CA SER A 25 -11.34 2.90 -16.06
C SER A 25 -11.25 3.00 -14.53
N LEU A 26 -10.54 4.02 -14.02
CA LEU A 26 -10.32 4.26 -12.60
C LEU A 26 -11.24 5.34 -12.03
N SER A 27 -11.89 6.15 -12.87
CA SER A 27 -12.63 7.35 -12.43
C SER A 27 -13.69 7.07 -11.38
N GLY A 28 -14.47 6.00 -11.55
CA GLY A 28 -15.48 5.62 -10.55
C GLY A 28 -14.88 5.30 -9.18
N ARG A 29 -13.77 4.54 -9.16
CA ARG A 29 -13.08 4.17 -7.91
C ARG A 29 -12.43 5.40 -7.27
N PHE A 30 -11.82 6.24 -8.08
CA PHE A 30 -11.15 7.45 -7.59
C PHE A 30 -12.15 8.48 -7.05
N ALA A 31 -13.30 8.66 -7.70
CA ALA A 31 -14.37 9.53 -7.20
C ALA A 31 -14.87 9.08 -5.81
N ILE A 32 -15.10 7.77 -5.61
CA ILE A 32 -15.49 7.21 -4.32
C ILE A 32 -14.37 7.38 -3.27
N LEU A 33 -13.10 7.22 -3.65
CA LEU A 33 -11.97 7.52 -2.76
C LEU A 33 -11.94 8.99 -2.32
N ILE A 34 -12.18 9.93 -3.24
CA ILE A 34 -12.26 11.36 -2.89
C ILE A 34 -13.50 11.68 -2.07
N LYS A 35 -14.62 10.99 -2.28
CA LYS A 35 -15.79 11.08 -1.39
C LYS A 35 -15.43 10.69 0.04
N PHE A 36 -14.71 9.59 0.24
CA PHE A 36 -14.20 9.19 1.56
C PHE A 36 -13.34 10.29 2.18
N LEU A 37 -12.34 10.80 1.45
CA LEU A 37 -11.45 11.85 1.97
C LEU A 37 -12.16 13.19 2.19
N SER A 38 -13.25 13.46 1.49
CA SER A 38 -14.08 14.65 1.74
C SER A 38 -14.85 14.54 3.06
N GLN A 39 -15.21 13.32 3.46
CA GLN A 39 -15.87 13.03 4.75
C GLN A 39 -14.86 12.90 5.90
N PHE A 40 -13.65 12.40 5.63
CA PHE A 40 -12.58 12.17 6.60
C PHE A 40 -11.24 12.79 6.12
N PRO A 41 -11.12 14.12 6.01
CA PRO A 41 -9.94 14.78 5.45
C PRO A 41 -8.63 14.47 6.21
N GLU A 42 -8.71 14.23 7.50
CA GLU A 42 -7.60 13.85 8.37
C GLU A 42 -6.91 12.54 7.94
N ASN A 43 -7.65 11.65 7.28
CA ASN A 43 -7.15 10.37 6.77
C ASN A 43 -6.35 10.54 5.48
N CYS A 44 -6.41 11.69 4.81
CA CYS A 44 -5.57 11.95 3.65
C CYS A 44 -4.11 12.06 4.07
N SER A 45 -3.22 11.40 3.34
CA SER A 45 -1.78 11.52 3.52
C SER A 45 -1.31 12.95 3.31
N ASN A 46 -0.29 13.36 4.07
CA ASN A 46 0.27 14.70 3.97
C ASN A 46 1.21 14.76 2.75
N PRO A 47 0.92 15.62 1.75
CA PRO A 47 1.82 15.82 0.62
C PRO A 47 3.18 16.33 1.09
N ARG A 48 4.27 16.01 0.40
CA ARG A 48 5.60 16.58 0.71
C ARG A 48 5.73 18.03 0.22
N SER A 49 5.20 18.30 -0.97
CA SER A 49 5.24 19.62 -1.62
C SER A 49 4.39 20.65 -0.88
N ASN A 50 4.96 21.83 -0.60
CA ASN A 50 4.22 22.92 0.05
C ASN A 50 3.07 23.45 -0.81
N ILE A 51 3.25 23.49 -2.14
CA ILE A 51 2.19 23.89 -3.09
C ILE A 51 0.97 22.99 -2.92
N ILE A 52 1.19 21.67 -2.81
CA ILE A 52 0.09 20.72 -2.66
C ILE A 52 -0.55 20.83 -1.26
N LYS A 53 0.25 21.06 -0.21
CA LYS A 53 -0.27 21.29 1.16
C LYS A 53 -1.15 22.55 1.23
N GLU A 54 -0.72 23.65 0.62
CA GLU A 54 -1.46 24.91 0.57
C GLU A 54 -2.77 24.78 -0.21
N ASN A 55 -2.83 23.85 -1.17
CA ASN A 55 -4.02 23.55 -1.97
C ASN A 55 -4.75 22.29 -1.49
N PHE A 56 -4.63 21.93 -0.21
CA PHE A 56 -5.27 20.73 0.30
C PHE A 56 -6.78 20.71 -0.02
N GLY A 57 -7.23 19.59 -0.57
CA GLY A 57 -8.63 19.34 -0.91
C GLY A 57 -9.16 20.16 -2.10
N GLN A 58 -8.31 20.96 -2.73
CA GLN A 58 -8.62 21.73 -3.95
C GLN A 58 -8.27 20.93 -5.21
N GLU A 59 -8.65 21.45 -6.37
CA GLU A 59 -8.41 20.86 -7.70
C GLU A 59 -6.96 20.40 -7.91
N VAL A 60 -5.99 21.27 -7.60
CA VAL A 60 -4.56 20.96 -7.74
C VAL A 60 -4.16 19.74 -6.89
N HIS A 61 -4.69 19.61 -5.67
CA HIS A 61 -4.44 18.46 -4.82
C HIS A 61 -5.16 17.21 -5.34
N ILE A 62 -6.41 17.32 -5.77
CA ILE A 62 -7.18 16.20 -6.30
C ILE A 62 -6.51 15.63 -7.56
N ARG A 63 -6.03 16.49 -8.46
CA ARG A 63 -5.24 16.08 -9.63
C ARG A 63 -3.95 15.35 -9.24
N TYR A 64 -3.21 15.89 -8.26
CA TYR A 64 -2.03 15.22 -7.72
C TYR A 64 -2.35 13.82 -7.16
N LEU A 65 -3.47 13.69 -6.44
CA LEU A 65 -3.93 12.39 -5.95
C LEU A 65 -4.33 11.46 -7.10
N ALA A 66 -4.94 11.97 -8.17
CA ALA A 66 -5.32 11.18 -9.34
C ALA A 66 -4.10 10.60 -10.07
N GLU A 67 -3.08 11.43 -10.32
CA GLU A 67 -1.81 11.01 -10.93
C GLU A 67 -1.11 9.93 -10.07
N ASN A 68 -1.11 10.10 -8.75
CA ASN A 68 -0.53 9.12 -7.83
C ASN A 68 -1.34 7.81 -7.78
N PHE A 69 -2.68 7.89 -7.76
CA PHE A 69 -3.57 6.73 -7.77
C PHE A 69 -3.36 5.88 -9.02
N HIS A 70 -3.25 6.51 -10.19
CA HIS A 70 -2.98 5.83 -11.46
C HIS A 70 -1.55 5.29 -11.52
N SER A 71 -0.54 6.13 -11.30
CA SER A 71 0.88 5.73 -11.47
C SER A 71 1.31 4.61 -10.54
N SER A 72 0.77 4.56 -9.31
CA SER A 72 1.03 3.47 -8.37
C SER A 72 0.46 2.12 -8.80
N ARG A 73 -0.53 2.10 -9.71
CA ARG A 73 -1.12 0.88 -10.27
C ARG A 73 -0.36 0.37 -11.49
N ILE A 74 0.47 1.20 -12.12
CA ILE A 74 1.31 0.79 -13.25
C ILE A 74 2.26 -0.33 -12.78
N PRO A 75 2.39 -1.43 -13.54
CA PRO A 75 3.32 -2.51 -13.21
C PRO A 75 4.77 -2.02 -13.12
N ARG A 76 5.47 -2.41 -12.06
CA ARG A 76 6.87 -2.06 -11.79
C ARG A 76 7.73 -3.29 -11.53
N LYS A 77 8.96 -3.26 -12.05
CA LYS A 77 9.99 -4.28 -11.76
C LYS A 77 10.59 -4.04 -10.36
N PRO A 78 10.95 -5.10 -9.62
CA PRO A 78 11.78 -4.93 -8.43
C PRO A 78 13.12 -4.33 -8.83
N SER A 79 13.54 -3.30 -8.10
CA SER A 79 14.85 -2.70 -8.24
C SER A 79 15.60 -2.83 -6.92
N PRO A 80 16.88 -3.24 -6.94
CA PRO A 80 17.68 -3.25 -5.74
C PRO A 80 17.94 -1.81 -5.27
N PRO A 81 18.13 -1.57 -3.96
CA PRO A 81 18.49 -0.26 -3.45
C PRO A 81 19.73 0.31 -4.14
N THR A 82 19.72 1.63 -4.36
CA THR A 82 20.85 2.40 -4.89
C THR A 82 21.79 2.91 -3.80
N THR A 83 21.46 2.63 -2.53
CA THR A 83 22.23 3.03 -1.37
C THR A 83 23.59 2.33 -1.32
N VAL A 84 24.61 3.05 -0.89
CA VAL A 84 25.94 2.49 -0.61
C VAL A 84 25.86 1.61 0.64
N PRO A 85 26.24 0.32 0.58
CA PRO A 85 26.19 -0.54 1.77
C PRO A 85 27.25 -0.15 2.81
N ASP A 86 26.95 -0.37 4.09
CA ASP A 86 27.87 -0.13 5.20
C ASP A 86 28.87 -1.29 5.34
N GLU A 87 30.17 -1.00 5.22
CA GLU A 87 31.24 -2.00 5.32
C GLU A 87 31.34 -2.64 6.71
N VAL A 88 30.83 -1.98 7.76
CA VAL A 88 30.79 -2.56 9.11
C VAL A 88 29.88 -3.78 9.16
N VAL A 89 28.84 -3.85 8.32
CA VAL A 89 27.97 -5.05 8.23
C VAL A 89 28.78 -6.26 7.77
N SER A 90 29.65 -6.12 6.77
CA SER A 90 30.54 -7.20 6.31
C SER A 90 31.52 -7.64 7.39
N LEU A 91 32.04 -6.70 8.19
CA LEU A 91 32.90 -7.01 9.33
C LEU A 91 32.16 -7.82 10.39
N VAL A 92 30.94 -7.43 10.74
CA VAL A 92 30.09 -8.17 11.69
C VAL A 92 29.78 -9.57 11.17
N LEU A 93 29.46 -9.72 9.87
CA LEU A 93 29.26 -11.04 9.26
C LEU A 93 30.49 -11.94 9.37
N ASN A 94 31.68 -11.39 9.14
CA ASN A 94 32.92 -12.16 9.25
C ASN A 94 33.28 -12.54 10.69
N VAL A 95 33.17 -11.59 11.63
CA VAL A 95 33.66 -11.75 13.01
C VAL A 95 32.64 -12.46 13.91
N SER A 96 31.36 -12.14 13.79
CA SER A 96 30.32 -12.62 14.70
C SER A 96 29.57 -13.85 14.19
N PHE A 97 29.51 -14.02 12.86
CA PHE A 97 28.79 -15.12 12.21
C PHE A 97 29.73 -16.08 11.44
N ASP A 98 31.05 -15.93 11.62
CA ASP A 98 32.10 -16.76 11.02
C ASP A 98 32.01 -16.92 9.49
N ILE A 99 31.45 -15.93 8.80
CA ILE A 99 31.34 -15.94 7.33
C ILE A 99 32.71 -15.73 6.69
N ASN A 100 33.04 -16.57 5.70
CA ASN A 100 34.32 -16.48 4.98
C ASN A 100 34.45 -15.14 4.24
N LYS A 101 35.63 -14.51 4.32
CA LYS A 101 35.94 -13.25 3.62
C LYS A 101 35.70 -13.31 2.11
N ASN A 102 35.91 -14.48 1.50
CA ASN A 102 35.68 -14.69 0.07
C ASN A 102 34.19 -14.63 -0.33
N ASP A 103 33.28 -14.86 0.62
CA ASP A 103 31.82 -14.80 0.38
C ASP A 103 31.22 -13.41 0.62
N LEU A 104 31.92 -12.51 1.33
CA LEU A 104 31.36 -11.23 1.77
C LEU A 104 30.86 -10.36 0.60
N ALA A 105 31.60 -10.32 -0.50
CA ALA A 105 31.19 -9.55 -1.68
C ALA A 105 29.90 -10.10 -2.31
N ARG A 106 29.75 -11.43 -2.36
CA ARG A 106 28.55 -12.09 -2.87
C ARG A 106 27.36 -11.85 -1.94
N ILE A 107 27.53 -12.08 -0.64
CA ILE A 107 26.47 -11.89 0.36
C ILE A 107 25.99 -10.44 0.39
N LYS A 108 26.89 -9.47 0.26
CA LYS A 108 26.55 -8.05 0.15
C LYS A 108 25.61 -7.78 -1.02
N GLU A 109 25.89 -8.36 -2.18
CA GLU A 109 25.02 -8.19 -3.36
C GLU A 109 23.70 -8.96 -3.23
N GLU A 110 23.74 -10.21 -2.77
CA GLU A 110 22.54 -11.02 -2.52
C GLU A 110 21.60 -10.36 -1.49
N HIS A 111 22.15 -9.77 -0.42
CA HIS A 111 21.39 -9.00 0.55
C HIS A 111 20.74 -7.76 -0.10
N ARG A 112 21.47 -7.05 -0.95
CA ARG A 112 20.94 -5.89 -1.69
C ARG A 112 19.79 -6.27 -2.61
N LEU A 113 19.89 -7.39 -3.32
CA LEU A 113 18.82 -7.94 -4.15
C LEU A 113 17.62 -8.37 -3.27
N SER A 114 17.89 -9.00 -2.13
CA SER A 114 16.87 -9.45 -1.18
C SER A 114 16.06 -8.28 -0.62
N MET A 115 16.70 -7.16 -0.25
CA MET A 115 15.99 -5.94 0.17
C MET A 115 15.07 -5.41 -0.94
N GLY A 116 15.53 -5.42 -2.20
CA GLY A 116 14.70 -5.04 -3.35
C GLY A 116 13.49 -5.96 -3.52
N ALA A 117 13.68 -7.27 -3.33
CA ALA A 117 12.60 -8.25 -3.36
C ALA A 117 11.61 -8.03 -2.22
N GLU A 118 12.07 -7.90 -0.98
CA GLU A 118 11.25 -7.68 0.22
C GLU A 118 10.36 -6.44 0.08
N ASN A 119 10.91 -5.35 -0.46
CA ASN A 119 10.18 -4.11 -0.70
C ASN A 119 9.02 -4.28 -1.69
N ILE A 120 9.17 -5.13 -2.71
CA ILE A 120 8.11 -5.34 -3.70
C ILE A 120 7.06 -6.35 -3.22
N VAL A 121 7.38 -7.27 -2.31
CA VAL A 121 6.39 -8.29 -1.86
C VAL A 121 5.14 -7.65 -1.27
N GLY A 122 5.28 -6.57 -0.50
CA GLY A 122 4.13 -5.84 0.04
C GLY A 122 3.23 -5.25 -1.06
N ASP A 123 3.84 -4.62 -2.06
CA ASP A 123 3.14 -4.07 -3.22
C ASP A 123 2.44 -5.16 -4.05
N LEU A 124 3.09 -6.31 -4.23
CA LEU A 124 2.50 -7.46 -4.93
C LEU A 124 1.31 -8.04 -4.16
N LEU A 125 1.38 -8.07 -2.83
CA LEU A 125 0.28 -8.52 -1.97
C LEU A 125 -0.93 -7.59 -2.11
N GLU A 126 -0.71 -6.28 -2.08
CA GLU A 126 -1.77 -5.30 -2.31
C GLU A 126 -2.37 -5.44 -3.72
N ARG A 127 -1.56 -5.62 -4.76
CA ARG A 127 -2.05 -5.82 -6.14
C ARG A 127 -2.88 -7.09 -6.29
N TYR A 128 -2.42 -8.20 -5.70
CA TYR A 128 -3.17 -9.45 -5.69
C TYR A 128 -4.54 -9.27 -5.01
N LEU A 129 -4.55 -8.63 -3.84
CA LEU A 129 -5.80 -8.35 -3.13
C LEU A 129 -6.69 -7.38 -3.92
N ALA A 130 -6.13 -6.38 -4.61
CA ALA A 130 -6.92 -5.50 -5.48
C ALA A 130 -7.61 -6.29 -6.61
N GLU A 131 -6.91 -7.23 -7.27
CA GLU A 131 -7.50 -8.11 -8.28
C GLU A 131 -8.70 -8.90 -7.73
N LYS A 132 -8.62 -9.34 -6.47
CA LYS A 132 -9.68 -10.13 -5.84
C LYS A 132 -10.79 -9.27 -5.22
N LEU A 133 -10.49 -8.12 -4.64
CA LEU A 133 -11.44 -7.36 -3.83
C LEU A 133 -12.17 -6.28 -4.64
N GLU A 134 -11.51 -5.65 -5.63
CA GLU A 134 -12.14 -4.58 -6.42
C GLU A 134 -13.40 -5.00 -7.19
N PRO A 135 -13.50 -6.24 -7.74
CA PRO A 135 -14.75 -6.71 -8.34
C PRO A 135 -15.92 -6.79 -7.35
N SER A 136 -15.64 -6.82 -6.05
CA SER A 136 -16.62 -6.88 -4.97
C SER A 136 -16.89 -5.50 -4.34
N GLY A 137 -16.46 -4.40 -4.99
CA GLY A 137 -16.75 -3.03 -4.57
C GLY A 137 -15.71 -2.41 -3.64
N TRP A 138 -14.68 -3.15 -3.24
CA TRP A 138 -13.55 -2.56 -2.52
C TRP A 138 -12.74 -1.65 -3.45
N ILE A 139 -12.04 -0.69 -2.87
CA ILE A 139 -11.16 0.24 -3.58
C ILE A 139 -9.79 0.16 -2.96
N TRP A 140 -8.79 -0.24 -3.75
CA TRP A 140 -7.39 -0.15 -3.33
C TRP A 140 -6.94 1.31 -3.28
N CYS A 141 -6.52 1.78 -2.11
CA CYS A 141 -6.02 3.14 -1.84
C CYS A 141 -4.57 3.32 -2.33
N SER A 142 -4.32 2.95 -3.58
CA SER A 142 -2.99 2.94 -4.21
C SER A 142 -2.31 4.32 -4.14
N GLY A 143 -0.98 4.31 -4.01
CA GLY A 143 -0.17 5.55 -3.94
C GLY A 143 -0.03 6.12 -2.53
N THR A 144 -0.40 5.37 -1.48
CA THR A 144 -0.33 5.86 -0.09
C THR A 144 -1.18 7.12 0.11
N ILE A 145 -2.34 7.20 -0.56
CA ILE A 145 -3.24 8.35 -0.50
C ILE A 145 -3.95 8.44 0.86
N VAL A 146 -4.29 7.29 1.44
CA VAL A 146 -4.95 7.20 2.74
C VAL A 146 -3.94 6.74 3.79
N LYS A 147 -3.90 7.43 4.93
CA LYS A 147 -3.02 7.09 6.05
C LYS A 147 -3.43 5.74 6.64
N ALA A 148 -2.47 4.82 6.71
CA ALA A 148 -2.60 3.53 7.39
C ALA A 148 -3.74 2.63 6.88
N VAL A 149 -4.31 2.89 5.70
CA VAL A 149 -5.41 2.13 5.11
C VAL A 149 -5.04 1.80 3.67
N ASP A 150 -5.15 0.53 3.32
CA ASP A 150 -4.81 0.01 1.99
C ASP A 150 -6.07 -0.21 1.15
N PHE A 151 -7.21 -0.55 1.77
CA PHE A 151 -8.48 -0.67 1.07
C PHE A 151 -9.64 -0.02 1.84
N ILE A 152 -10.58 0.54 1.08
CA ILE A 152 -11.86 1.03 1.61
C ILE A 152 -13.03 0.40 0.88
N HIS A 153 -14.18 0.32 1.55
CA HIS A 153 -15.43 -0.12 0.95
C HIS A 153 -16.58 0.72 1.49
N TYR A 154 -17.42 1.24 0.59
CA TYR A 154 -18.62 2.00 0.96
C TYR A 154 -19.86 1.12 0.93
N ASN A 155 -20.58 1.01 2.04
CA ASN A 155 -21.89 0.38 2.08
C ASN A 155 -22.97 1.43 1.82
N SER A 156 -23.55 1.43 0.62
CA SER A 156 -24.61 2.39 0.25
C SER A 156 -25.90 2.23 1.05
N ASN A 157 -26.15 1.04 1.63
CA ASN A 157 -27.39 0.76 2.37
C ASN A 157 -27.33 1.31 3.79
N THR A 158 -26.15 1.26 4.42
CA THR A 158 -25.96 1.77 5.79
C THR A 158 -25.32 3.15 5.83
N GLY A 159 -24.64 3.56 4.76
CA GLY A 159 -23.87 4.79 4.68
C GLY A 159 -22.47 4.68 5.31
N ASP A 160 -22.04 3.47 5.69
CA ASP A 160 -20.80 3.25 6.43
C ASP A 160 -19.59 2.92 5.54
N TRP A 161 -18.41 3.21 6.07
CA TRP A 161 -17.13 2.83 5.48
C TRP A 161 -16.50 1.67 6.25
N LYS A 162 -16.02 0.67 5.51
CA LYS A 162 -15.06 -0.31 6.01
C LYS A 162 -13.67 0.04 5.53
N LEU A 163 -12.68 -0.14 6.41
CA LEU A 163 -11.29 0.21 6.16
C LEU A 163 -10.44 -1.02 6.48
N LEU A 164 -9.54 -1.39 5.58
CA LEU A 164 -8.65 -2.54 5.71
C LEU A 164 -7.20 -2.10 5.55
N GLN A 165 -6.37 -2.54 6.49
CA GLN A 165 -4.92 -2.47 6.43
C GLN A 165 -4.34 -3.88 6.28
N VAL A 166 -3.45 -4.03 5.30
CA VAL A 166 -2.75 -5.26 4.97
C VAL A 166 -1.26 -5.10 5.31
N LYS A 167 -0.67 -6.16 5.86
CA LYS A 167 0.78 -6.24 6.08
C LYS A 167 1.32 -7.57 5.57
N ASN A 168 2.55 -7.56 5.06
CA ASN A 168 3.19 -8.81 4.62
C ASN A 168 3.60 -9.70 5.81
N ARG A 169 4.01 -9.10 6.94
CA ARG A 169 4.34 -9.83 8.19
C ARG A 169 3.67 -9.24 9.42
N ASP A 170 3.45 -10.07 10.44
CA ASP A 170 2.95 -9.69 11.76
C ASP A 170 3.80 -8.59 12.45
N ASN A 171 5.11 -8.67 12.31
CA ASN A 171 6.09 -7.76 12.92
C ASN A 171 6.53 -6.62 12.01
N THR A 172 5.83 -6.37 10.89
CA THR A 172 6.14 -5.24 9.98
C THR A 172 5.92 -3.88 10.67
N GLU A 173 5.28 -3.88 11.83
CA GLU A 173 4.86 -2.68 12.49
C GLU A 173 5.80 -2.25 13.63
N ASN A 174 6.21 -0.99 13.59
CA ASN A 174 6.95 -0.35 14.67
C ASN A 174 6.00 0.43 15.61
N SER A 175 6.45 0.73 16.83
CA SER A 175 5.64 1.37 17.87
C SER A 175 5.08 2.76 17.53
N SER A 176 5.53 3.39 16.43
CA SER A 176 4.99 4.66 15.94
C SER A 176 3.82 4.49 14.98
N SER A 177 3.75 3.39 14.23
CA SER A 177 2.61 3.07 13.36
C SER A 177 1.41 2.51 14.15
N SER A 178 1.66 1.92 15.31
CA SER A 178 0.58 1.40 16.17
C SER A 178 -0.27 2.49 16.82
N LYS A 179 0.34 3.63 17.17
CA LYS A 179 -0.31 4.75 17.89
C LYS A 179 -1.33 5.54 17.06
N ILE A 180 -1.30 5.42 15.73
CA ILE A 180 -2.29 6.08 14.86
C ILE A 180 -3.69 5.44 15.02
N ARG A 181 -3.77 4.26 15.67
CA ARG A 181 -4.96 3.39 15.61
C ARG A 181 -5.70 3.19 16.92
N ASP A 182 -5.23 3.74 18.02
CA ASP A 182 -5.97 3.65 19.27
C ASP A 182 -7.33 4.35 19.05
N ASN A 183 -8.40 3.56 18.94
CA ASN A 183 -9.80 3.94 18.62
C ASN A 183 -10.17 4.15 17.14
N THR A 184 -9.51 3.50 16.16
CA THR A 184 -10.00 3.53 14.75
C THR A 184 -10.68 2.21 14.34
N PRO A 185 -11.72 2.26 13.48
CA PRO A 185 -12.42 1.05 13.00
C PRO A 185 -11.67 0.32 11.87
N ILE A 186 -10.35 0.48 11.79
CA ILE A 186 -9.54 -0.11 10.71
C ILE A 186 -9.30 -1.60 11.00
N ILE A 187 -9.80 -2.46 10.11
CA ILE A 187 -9.55 -3.90 10.13
C ILE A 187 -8.09 -4.13 9.75
N LYS A 188 -7.35 -4.90 10.54
CA LYS A 188 -5.95 -5.24 10.25
C LYS A 188 -5.83 -6.72 9.92
N TRP A 189 -5.12 -7.01 8.84
CA TRP A 189 -4.71 -8.36 8.49
C TRP A 189 -3.24 -8.39 8.06
N PHE A 190 -2.57 -9.52 8.29
CA PHE A 190 -1.21 -9.76 7.83
C PHE A 190 -1.07 -11.14 7.20
N ARG A 191 -0.08 -11.34 6.31
CA ARG A 191 0.09 -12.59 5.54
C ARG A 191 0.93 -13.67 6.24
N THR A 192 2.11 -13.34 6.75
CA THR A 192 3.06 -14.33 7.30
C THR A 192 3.46 -14.03 8.74
N PHE A 193 3.83 -15.08 9.47
CA PHE A 193 4.33 -14.96 10.83
C PHE A 193 5.86 -14.86 10.86
N SER A 194 6.39 -14.04 11.75
CA SER A 194 7.85 -13.85 11.90
C SER A 194 8.54 -14.97 12.67
N GLN A 195 7.80 -15.71 13.51
CA GLN A 195 8.34 -16.72 14.42
C GLN A 195 7.82 -18.14 14.14
N ARG A 196 7.01 -18.34 13.10
CA ARG A 196 6.54 -19.66 12.68
C ARG A 196 6.42 -19.73 11.16
N ASP A 197 6.69 -20.91 10.60
CA ASP A 197 6.56 -21.18 9.17
C ASP A 197 5.09 -21.44 8.82
N ALA A 198 4.30 -20.36 8.81
CA ALA A 198 2.89 -20.40 8.50
C ALA A 198 2.43 -19.12 7.80
N THR A 199 1.30 -19.22 7.10
CA THR A 199 0.56 -18.08 6.54
C THR A 199 -0.74 -17.88 7.30
N ASN A 200 -1.37 -16.72 7.11
CA ASN A 200 -2.52 -16.29 7.90
C ASN A 200 -3.77 -16.05 7.03
N TRP A 201 -3.84 -16.69 5.86
CA TRP A 201 -4.96 -16.55 4.92
C TRP A 201 -6.29 -16.99 5.51
N GLU A 202 -6.31 -18.03 6.35
CA GLU A 202 -7.52 -18.51 7.04
C GLU A 202 -8.11 -17.48 8.02
N ALA A 203 -7.31 -16.51 8.48
CA ALA A 203 -7.77 -15.41 9.33
C ALA A 203 -8.07 -14.14 8.53
N PHE A 204 -8.13 -14.21 7.20
CA PHE A 204 -8.55 -13.08 6.38
C PHE A 204 -10.00 -12.73 6.75
N PRO A 205 -10.36 -11.44 6.96
CA PRO A 205 -11.65 -11.11 7.52
C PRO A 205 -12.81 -11.52 6.60
N ASP A 206 -13.70 -12.40 7.08
CA ASP A 206 -14.88 -12.89 6.34
C ASP A 206 -15.76 -11.75 5.83
N GLU A 207 -15.82 -10.66 6.59
CA GLU A 207 -16.60 -9.48 6.26
C GLU A 207 -16.01 -8.62 5.13
N VAL A 208 -14.78 -8.93 4.69
CA VAL A 208 -14.07 -8.33 3.56
C VAL A 208 -14.21 -9.22 2.33
N SER A 209 -13.96 -10.52 2.49
CA SER A 209 -14.05 -11.48 1.41
C SER A 209 -14.43 -12.87 1.92
N ASN A 210 -15.37 -13.50 1.23
CA ASN A 210 -15.67 -14.92 1.35
C ASN A 210 -14.96 -15.77 0.28
N LYS A 211 -14.01 -15.18 -0.46
CA LYS A 211 -13.26 -15.87 -1.52
C LYS A 211 -12.18 -16.76 -0.91
N ASP A 212 -11.84 -17.84 -1.61
CA ASP A 212 -10.68 -18.71 -1.31
C ASP A 212 -9.34 -17.97 -1.55
N LEU A 213 -9.06 -16.94 -0.75
CA LEU A 213 -7.76 -16.30 -0.74
C LEU A 213 -6.77 -17.26 -0.08
N ASN A 214 -5.71 -17.62 -0.82
CA ASN A 214 -4.72 -18.57 -0.33
C ASN A 214 -3.31 -18.23 -0.84
N GLU A 215 -2.31 -18.82 -0.19
CA GLU A 215 -0.90 -18.57 -0.48
C GLU A 215 -0.50 -19.07 -1.88
N THR A 216 -1.06 -20.19 -2.34
CA THR A 216 -0.75 -20.76 -3.65
C THR A 216 -1.16 -19.82 -4.78
N ASP A 217 -2.35 -19.24 -4.70
CA ASP A 217 -2.84 -18.27 -5.69
C ASP A 217 -2.05 -16.96 -5.65
N PHE A 218 -1.65 -16.51 -4.47
CA PHE A 218 -0.76 -15.35 -4.34
C PHE A 218 0.60 -15.61 -5.01
N GLN A 219 1.21 -16.78 -4.79
CA GLN A 219 2.47 -17.16 -5.44
C GLN A 219 2.33 -17.26 -6.96
N ASN A 220 1.22 -17.82 -7.45
CA ASN A 220 0.91 -17.88 -8.87
C ASN A 220 0.75 -16.48 -9.47
N PHE A 221 0.04 -15.58 -8.79
CA PHE A 221 -0.08 -14.18 -9.17
C PHE A 221 1.29 -13.51 -9.29
N VAL A 222 2.15 -13.64 -8.27
CA VAL A 222 3.51 -13.07 -8.26
C VAL A 222 4.34 -13.58 -9.43
N LYS A 223 4.32 -14.90 -9.67
CA LYS A 223 5.05 -15.52 -10.77
C LYS A 223 4.60 -14.97 -12.13
N ASN A 224 3.29 -14.90 -12.35
CA ASN A 224 2.72 -14.39 -13.60
C ASN A 224 3.04 -12.91 -13.80
N TYR A 225 2.88 -12.10 -12.76
CA TYR A 225 3.20 -10.67 -12.76
C TYR A 225 4.67 -10.42 -13.12
N LEU A 226 5.61 -11.12 -12.45
CA LEU A 226 7.03 -10.95 -12.71
C LEU A 226 7.44 -11.46 -14.10
N ASN A 227 6.81 -12.53 -14.59
CA ASN A 227 7.06 -13.03 -15.95
C ASN A 227 6.55 -12.07 -17.02
N ALA A 228 5.39 -11.44 -16.83
CA ALA A 228 4.83 -10.46 -17.76
C ALA A 228 5.69 -9.18 -17.86
N LEU A 229 6.52 -8.91 -16.86
CA LEU A 229 7.45 -7.78 -16.88
C LEU A 229 8.76 -8.10 -17.60
N ARG A 230 9.11 -9.37 -17.86
CA ARG A 230 10.39 -9.71 -18.49
C ARG A 230 10.47 -9.14 -19.90
#